data_AF-A0A6M3MGM3-F1
#
_entry.id   AF-A0A6M3MGM3-F1
#
_cell.length_a   1.000
_cell.length_b   1.000
_cell.length_c   1.000
_cell.angle_alpha   90.00
_cell.angle_beta   90.00
_cell.angle_gamma   90.00
#
_symmetry.space_group_name_H-M   'P 1'
#
loop_
_entity.id
_entity.type
_entity.pdbx_description
1 polymer ?
#
loop_
_entity_poly.entity_id
_entity_poly.type
_entity_poly.pdbx_seq_one_letter_code
_entity_poly.pdbx_strand_id
1 'polypeptide(L)'
;MSTTLEQLREQYAASYITAEQLLADHLPHIGSVSHLRRKIRAGHLDIKLQQIDPSSNRSPWIIYLTNLADWLDKQAAASAAA
;
A
#
# COMPACT_ATOMS: atom_id res chain seq x y z
N MET A 1 -12.55 17.43 -8.74
CA MET A 1 -11.39 17.06 -7.91
C MET A 1 -11.43 15.57 -7.76
N SER A 2 -10.67 14.84 -8.57
CA SER A 2 -10.61 13.38 -8.48
C SER A 2 -9.93 13.02 -7.17
N THR A 3 -10.56 12.18 -6.37
CA THR A 3 -9.97 11.70 -5.12
C THR A 3 -8.81 10.76 -5.40
N THR A 4 -7.86 10.63 -4.46
CA THR A 4 -6.73 9.69 -4.57
C THR A 4 -7.21 8.27 -4.90
N LEU A 5 -8.35 7.86 -4.36
CA LEU A 5 -8.96 6.58 -4.66
C LEU A 5 -9.42 6.46 -6.12
N GLU A 6 -10.04 7.50 -6.69
CA GLU A 6 -10.46 7.51 -8.09
C GLU A 6 -9.27 7.38 -9.03
N GLN A 7 -8.19 8.12 -8.77
CA GLN A 7 -6.94 8.02 -9.54
C GLN A 7 -6.34 6.60 -9.47
N LEU A 8 -6.33 5.98 -8.29
CA LEU A 8 -5.89 4.60 -8.14
C LEU A 8 -6.81 3.61 -8.87
N ARG A 9 -8.13 3.84 -8.90
CA ARG A 9 -9.08 2.98 -9.62
C ARG A 9 -8.96 3.11 -11.14
N GLU A 10 -8.53 4.25 -11.64
CA GLU A 10 -8.22 4.42 -13.07
C GLU A 10 -6.91 3.73 -13.45
N GLN A 11 -5.92 3.76 -12.55
CA GLN A 11 -4.62 3.13 -12.77
C GLN A 11 -4.66 1.60 -12.60
N TYR A 12 -5.44 1.11 -11.62
CA TYR A 12 -5.55 -0.30 -11.29
C TYR A 12 -6.98 -0.79 -11.54
N ALA A 13 -7.12 -1.77 -12.45
CA ALA A 13 -8.42 -2.37 -12.77
C ALA A 13 -9.03 -3.20 -11.61
N ALA A 14 -8.25 -3.53 -10.58
CA ALA A 14 -8.66 -4.34 -9.44
C ALA A 14 -8.83 -3.50 -8.18
N SER A 15 -9.74 -3.91 -7.28
CA SER A 15 -9.97 -3.24 -5.98
C SER A 15 -8.81 -3.38 -4.99
N TYR A 16 -7.79 -4.17 -5.31
CA TYR A 16 -6.59 -4.40 -4.52
C TYR A 16 -5.37 -4.57 -5.42
N ILE A 17 -4.19 -4.34 -4.86
CA ILE A 17 -2.90 -4.64 -5.49
C ILE A 17 -2.06 -5.51 -4.55
N THR A 18 -1.09 -6.23 -5.10
CA THR A 18 -0.15 -7.00 -4.28
C THR A 18 0.90 -6.09 -3.67
N ALA A 19 1.51 -6.54 -2.57
CA ALA A 19 2.63 -5.84 -1.96
C ALA A 19 3.80 -5.66 -2.95
N GLU A 20 4.00 -6.58 -3.89
CA GLU A 20 5.03 -6.46 -4.94
C GLU A 20 4.71 -5.31 -5.91
N GLN A 21 3.45 -5.17 -6.33
CA GLN A 21 3.04 -4.05 -7.18
C GLN A 21 3.12 -2.71 -6.45
N LEU A 22 2.70 -2.66 -5.18
CA LEU A 22 2.85 -1.48 -4.32
C LEU A 22 4.31 -1.02 -4.26
N LEU A 23 5.24 -1.97 -4.19
CA LEU A 23 6.68 -1.68 -4.19
C LEU A 23 7.15 -1.14 -5.53
N ALA A 24 6.71 -1.72 -6.64
CA ALA A 24 7.12 -1.26 -7.96
C ALA A 24 6.64 0.17 -8.26
N ASP A 25 5.41 0.50 -7.88
CA ASP A 25 4.77 1.76 -8.28
C ASP A 25 5.03 2.91 -7.29
N HIS A 26 4.78 2.67 -6.00
CA HIS A 26 4.84 3.72 -4.98
C HIS A 26 6.13 3.73 -4.17
N LEU A 27 6.77 2.56 -4.01
CA LEU A 27 7.89 2.38 -3.09
C LEU A 27 9.10 1.70 -3.76
N PRO A 28 9.60 2.20 -4.92
CA PRO A 28 10.66 1.53 -5.67
C PRO A 28 11.99 1.45 -4.89
N HIS A 29 12.14 2.28 -3.85
CA HIS A 29 13.27 2.27 -2.93
C HIS A 29 13.23 1.14 -1.89
N ILE A 30 12.11 0.41 -1.78
CA ILE A 30 11.98 -0.76 -0.90
C ILE A 30 12.18 -2.02 -1.75
N GLY A 31 13.34 -2.65 -1.59
CA GLY A 31 13.72 -3.77 -2.47
C GLY A 31 12.96 -5.09 -2.26
N SER A 32 12.12 -5.23 -1.22
CA SER A 32 11.40 -6.50 -0.97
C SER A 32 10.19 -6.33 -0.04
N VAL A 33 9.20 -7.22 -0.17
CA VAL A 33 8.02 -7.32 0.70
C VAL A 33 8.42 -7.54 2.18
N SER A 34 9.48 -8.31 2.43
CA SER A 34 10.02 -8.48 3.80
C SER A 34 10.51 -7.17 4.41
N HIS A 35 11.12 -6.30 3.59
CA HIS A 35 11.59 -4.98 4.04
C HIS A 35 10.42 -4.03 4.27
N LEU A 36 9.40 -4.07 3.41
CA LEU A 36 8.14 -3.36 3.60
C LEU A 36 7.50 -3.73 4.94
N ARG A 37 7.31 -5.03 5.19
CA ARG A 37 6.78 -5.54 6.46
C ARG A 37 7.61 -5.10 7.65
N ARG A 38 8.94 -5.08 7.55
CA ARG A 38 9.80 -4.58 8.62
C ARG A 38 9.54 -3.10 8.90
N LYS A 39 9.44 -2.25 7.88
CA LYS A 39 9.12 -0.83 8.06
C LYS A 39 7.73 -0.60 8.67
N ILE A 40 6.73 -1.38 8.24
CA ILE A 40 5.39 -1.33 8.83
C ILE A 40 5.44 -1.72 10.31
N ARG A 41 6.11 -2.82 10.65
CA ARG A 41 6.27 -3.26 12.04
C ARG A 41 7.06 -2.27 12.90
N ALA A 42 7.98 -1.53 12.29
CA ALA A 42 8.74 -0.48 12.95
C ALA A 42 7.97 0.86 13.03
N GLY A 43 6.72 0.92 12.52
CA GLY A 43 5.87 2.12 12.61
C GLY A 43 6.24 3.23 11.62
N HIS A 44 7.15 2.97 10.68
CA HIS A 44 7.51 3.97 9.66
C HIS A 44 6.46 4.09 8.55
N LEU A 45 5.65 3.04 8.35
CA LEU A 45 4.57 3.02 7.37
C LEU A 45 3.30 2.46 8.03
N ASP A 46 2.28 3.30 8.18
CA ASP A 46 0.95 2.90 8.65
C ASP A 46 0.14 2.28 7.49
N ILE A 47 0.61 1.16 6.95
CA ILE A 47 -0.03 0.47 5.83
C ILE A 47 -0.73 -0.80 6.32
N LYS A 48 -2.02 -0.92 5.99
CA LYS A 48 -2.83 -2.11 6.27
C LYS A 48 -2.70 -3.15 5.15
N LEU A 49 -1.72 -4.05 5.30
CA LEU A 49 -1.60 -5.24 4.46
C LEU A 49 -2.48 -6.38 4.99
N GLN A 50 -3.13 -7.08 4.07
CA GLN A 50 -3.90 -8.30 4.34
C GLN A 50 -3.33 -9.46 3.52
N GLN A 51 -3.43 -10.68 4.02
CA GLN A 51 -3.13 -11.87 3.21
C GLN A 51 -4.40 -12.28 2.46
N ILE A 52 -4.26 -12.70 1.20
CA ILE A 52 -5.40 -13.23 0.43
C ILE A 52 -5.98 -14.47 1.12
N ASP A 53 -5.11 -15.39 1.52
CA ASP A 53 -5.51 -16.59 2.25
C ASP A 53 -4.73 -16.65 3.58
N PRO A 54 -5.38 -16.44 4.74
CA PRO A 54 -4.70 -16.39 6.03
C PRO A 54 -4.25 -17.77 6.54
N SER A 55 -4.74 -18.86 5.96
CA SER A 55 -4.34 -20.23 6.31
C SER A 55 -3.03 -20.65 5.64
N SER A 56 -2.71 -20.06 4.48
CA SER A 56 -1.49 -20.36 3.74
C SER A 56 -0.36 -19.39 4.07
N ASN A 57 0.74 -19.92 4.62
CA ASN A 57 1.94 -19.14 4.92
C ASN A 57 2.71 -18.66 3.66
N ARG A 58 2.29 -19.11 2.46
CA ARG A 58 2.79 -18.65 1.16
C ARG A 58 1.89 -17.63 0.48
N SER A 59 0.78 -17.23 1.12
CA SER A 59 -0.16 -16.31 0.51
C SER A 59 0.48 -14.95 0.25
N PRO A 60 0.23 -14.37 -0.93
CA PRO A 60 0.68 -13.03 -1.21
C PRO A 60 -0.03 -12.03 -0.30
N TRP A 61 0.71 -11.00 0.10
CA TRP A 61 0.17 -9.86 0.81
C TRP A 61 -0.44 -8.91 -0.20
N ILE A 62 -1.66 -8.46 0.07
CA ILE A 62 -2.40 -7.49 -0.71
C ILE A 62 -2.72 -6.26 0.13
N ILE A 63 -3.02 -5.18 -0.58
CA ILE A 63 -3.58 -3.96 -0.04
C ILE A 63 -4.77 -3.55 -0.89
N TYR A 64 -5.88 -3.22 -0.24
CA TYR A 64 -7.03 -2.63 -0.90
C TYR A 64 -6.72 -1.20 -1.31
N LEU A 65 -7.18 -0.78 -2.50
CA LEU A 65 -6.98 0.57 -2.99
C LEU A 65 -7.52 1.64 -2.04
N THR A 66 -8.59 1.35 -1.30
CA THR A 66 -9.14 2.25 -0.28
C THR A 66 -8.14 2.51 0.85
N ASN A 67 -7.45 1.48 1.33
CA ASN A 67 -6.43 1.63 2.38
C ASN A 67 -5.18 2.33 1.84
N LEU A 68 -4.81 2.05 0.58
CA LEU A 68 -3.72 2.72 -0.09
C LEU A 68 -4.00 4.22 -0.27
N ALA A 69 -5.21 4.57 -0.70
CA ALA A 69 -5.65 5.95 -0.87
C ALA A 69 -5.61 6.73 0.46
N ASP A 70 -6.13 6.15 1.53
CA ASP A 70 -6.09 6.74 2.88
C ASP A 70 -4.65 6.98 3.36
N TRP A 71 -3.76 6.01 3.12
CA TRP A 71 -2.34 6.14 3.47
C TRP A 71 -1.65 7.26 2.67
N LEU A 72 -1.89 7.34 1.36
CA LEU A 72 -1.35 8.39 0.51
C LEU A 72 -1.87 9.77 0.90
N ASP A 73 -3.16 9.87 1.22
CA ASP A 73 -3.79 11.12 1.67
C ASP A 73 -3.19 11.59 3.01
N LYS A 74 -3.04 10.69 3.98
CA LYS A 74 -2.36 10.98 5.25
C LYS A 74 -0.93 11.46 5.03
N GLN A 75 -0.18 10.84 4.11
CA GLN A 75 1.19 11.23 3.80
C GLN A 75 1.25 12.61 3.13
N ALA A 76 0.32 12.89 2.21
CA ALA A 76 0.19 14.20 1.57
C ALA A 76 -0.17 15.28 2.60
N ALA A 77 -1.12 15.01 3.49
CA ALA A 77 -1.49 15.91 4.58
C ALA A 77 -0.33 16.16 5.55
N ALA A 78 0.42 15.12 5.92
CA ALA A 78 1.60 15.24 6.78
C ALA A 78 2.72 16.03 6.10
N SER A 79 2.90 15.89 4.79
CA SER A 79 3.91 16.63 4.03
C SER A 79 3.51 18.09 3.79
N ALA A 80 2.21 18.37 3.65
CA ALA A 80 1.69 19.73 3.51
C ALA A 80 1.71 20.53 4.82
N ALA A 81 1.82 19.86 5.96
CA ALA A 81 1.91 20.46 7.29
C ALA A 81 3.36 20.72 7.77
N ALA A 82 4.36 20.43 6.94
CA ALA A 82 5.79 20.56 7.26
C ALA A 82 6.43 21.84 6.72
#